data_AF-A0A956AX89-F1
#
_entry.id   AF-A0A956AX89-F1
#
_cell.length_a   1.000
_cell.length_b   1.000
_cell.length_c   1.000
_cell.angle_alpha   90.00
_cell.angle_beta   90.00
_cell.angle_gamma   90.00
#
_symmetry.space_group_name_H-M   'P 1'
#
loop_
_entity.id
_entity.type
_entity.pdbx_description
1 polymer ?
#
loop_
_entity_poly.entity_id
_entity_poly.type
_entity_poly.pdbx_seq_one_letter_code
_entity_poly.pdbx_strand_id
1 'polypeptide(L)'
;MPSPTLILLALLGLPGVALALPQFSVRSARRCDTCHVDPKGWEDPQMSERKCSLDCGTCHVSPSGGGMRTASGLYFQSKALPMWGTLRSGAGYRIDALTHLWSNPQRGDQITLAASQPTVAESDRQVPAPGTAARYDGLQPHPDVAVGASLRLAYVDTADDGRAASVFPMQSDLQLAVRPYNPPGLNGGRLTLLVDAGFQGSRGEEFDGFADRAFVREWWAMFHDLPNQLYARAGRFLPNHGWRLADHTTFTRSGQGIFGQPFDFERQVTGVEVGINPNYLYVHASVFNAADQWDQPIDPDGGFGGALAFGWRDLAWQVGGSVLGGQRSFQGADGEVDAWLLAYSLQWALNLEVWWPRVPLIYLGELHANHRFDAQDDTLGLSAFHELSWLFTQGLVARAGYTWADPSTRFAYDTRHRAHLELAFYPIEFLEVIVQGRHHWAHTDDRFELAGDELLLQLHAYY
;
A
#
# COMPACT_ATOMS: atom_id res chain seq x y z
N MET A 1 -32.22 -19.34 4.32
CA MET A 1 -31.17 -19.42 5.36
C MET A 1 -30.11 -20.38 4.86
N PRO A 2 -28.90 -19.92 4.50
CA PRO A 2 -27.85 -20.85 4.06
C PRO A 2 -27.40 -21.71 5.24
N SER A 3 -27.04 -22.96 4.98
CA SER A 3 -26.63 -23.91 6.03
C SER A 3 -25.29 -23.51 6.67
N PRO A 4 -25.06 -23.82 7.97
CA PRO A 4 -23.80 -23.51 8.64
C PRO A 4 -22.57 -24.16 7.97
N THR A 5 -22.76 -25.21 7.17
CA THR A 5 -21.71 -25.89 6.41
C THR A 5 -21.20 -25.06 5.21
N LEU A 6 -22.03 -24.17 4.65
CA LEU A 6 -21.62 -23.25 3.57
C LEU A 6 -20.76 -22.09 4.09
N ILE A 7 -20.88 -21.71 5.36
CA ILE A 7 -20.11 -20.63 5.98
C ILE A 7 -18.65 -21.06 6.24
N LEU A 8 -18.41 -22.34 6.52
CA LEU A 8 -17.06 -22.87 6.74
C LEU A 8 -16.27 -23.10 5.44
N LEU A 9 -16.95 -23.43 4.33
CA LEU A 9 -16.32 -23.54 3.00
C LEU A 9 -16.07 -22.17 2.36
N ALA A 10 -16.82 -21.14 2.75
CA ALA A 10 -16.56 -19.74 2.39
C ALA A 10 -15.32 -19.13 3.07
N LEU A 11 -14.75 -19.80 4.08
CA LEU A 11 -13.51 -19.38 4.77
C LEU A 11 -12.23 -19.99 4.15
N LEU A 12 -12.34 -20.92 3.19
CA LEU A 12 -11.21 -21.70 2.66
C LEU A 12 -11.02 -21.65 1.15
N GLY A 13 -12.02 -21.27 0.37
CA GLY A 13 -11.71 -20.67 -0.93
C GLY A 13 -11.35 -19.20 -0.69
N LEU A 14 -10.82 -18.53 -1.72
CA LEU A 14 -11.27 -17.18 -2.14
C LEU A 14 -10.21 -16.02 -2.03
N PRO A 15 -10.05 -15.13 -3.06
CA PRO A 15 -8.81 -14.54 -3.66
C PRO A 15 -8.54 -12.99 -3.63
N GLY A 16 -7.29 -12.54 -3.98
CA GLY A 16 -6.92 -11.21 -4.58
C GLY A 16 -5.94 -10.16 -3.90
N VAL A 17 -4.67 -10.02 -4.30
CA VAL A 17 -3.77 -8.82 -4.18
C VAL A 17 -3.66 -8.01 -2.84
N ALA A 18 -2.44 -7.90 -2.32
CA ALA A 18 -2.10 -7.02 -1.20
C ALA A 18 -2.03 -5.53 -1.50
N LEU A 19 -2.80 -4.85 -0.65
CA LEU A 19 -3.04 -3.43 -0.63
C LEU A 19 -2.11 -2.73 0.36
N ALA A 20 -1.64 -1.54 -0.01
CA ALA A 20 -0.85 -0.68 0.88
C ALA A 20 -1.70 0.50 1.35
N LEU A 21 -1.35 1.03 2.51
CA LEU A 21 -2.01 2.17 3.14
C LEU A 21 -0.94 3.24 3.42
N PRO A 22 -0.65 4.13 2.44
CA PRO A 22 0.50 5.03 2.47
C PRO A 22 0.43 6.04 3.63
N GLN A 23 -0.77 6.34 4.13
CA GLN A 23 -0.96 7.13 5.35
C GLN A 23 -0.25 6.53 6.57
N PHE A 24 -0.04 5.21 6.63
CA PHE A 24 0.69 4.59 7.73
C PHE A 24 2.18 4.82 7.64
N SER A 25 2.77 4.87 6.45
CA SER A 25 4.18 5.24 6.29
C SER A 25 4.41 6.71 6.62
N VAL A 26 3.45 7.59 6.27
CA VAL A 26 3.48 9.00 6.66
C VAL A 26 3.29 9.18 8.18
N ARG A 27 2.42 8.37 8.81
CA ARG A 27 2.19 8.40 10.27
C ARG A 27 3.37 7.83 11.06
N SER A 28 3.99 6.75 10.58
CA SER A 28 5.11 6.09 11.25
C SER A 28 6.31 7.03 11.40
N ALA A 29 6.44 8.04 10.53
CA ALA A 29 7.45 9.09 10.62
C ALA A 29 7.54 9.77 12.00
N ARG A 30 6.42 9.94 12.70
CA ARG A 30 6.38 10.59 14.02
C ARG A 30 6.54 9.62 15.19
N ARG A 31 6.37 8.33 14.95
CA ARG A 31 6.58 7.30 15.95
C ARG A 31 8.05 6.97 15.99
N CYS A 32 8.80 7.79 16.74
CA CYS A 32 10.23 7.61 16.90
C CYS A 32 10.54 6.17 17.30
N ASP A 33 9.76 5.52 18.17
CA ASP A 33 9.88 4.10 18.53
C ASP A 33 9.80 3.09 17.36
N THR A 34 9.14 3.45 16.26
CA THR A 34 9.05 2.62 15.04
C THR A 34 10.39 2.56 14.29
N CYS A 35 11.24 3.59 14.44
CA CYS A 35 12.55 3.68 13.78
C CYS A 35 13.74 3.78 14.78
N HIS A 36 13.46 4.17 16.02
CA HIS A 36 14.35 4.55 17.12
C HIS A 36 13.79 3.99 18.43
N VAL A 37 14.21 2.79 18.81
CA VAL A 37 13.72 2.17 20.03
C VAL A 37 14.46 2.80 21.21
N ASP A 38 13.72 3.47 22.11
CA ASP A 38 14.21 4.00 23.39
C ASP A 38 15.05 2.89 24.07
N PRO A 39 16.30 3.19 24.47
CA PRO A 39 16.65 4.28 25.38
C PRO A 39 17.46 5.44 24.77
N LYS A 40 17.24 6.65 25.31
CA LYS A 40 18.12 7.83 25.20
C LYS A 40 19.60 7.44 25.27
N GLY A 41 20.37 7.82 24.25
CA GLY A 41 21.79 7.46 24.08
C GLY A 41 22.16 7.01 22.67
N TRP A 42 21.17 6.86 21.77
CA TRP A 42 21.42 6.52 20.38
C TRP A 42 22.02 7.70 19.62
N GLU A 43 23.23 7.49 19.07
CA GLU A 43 23.78 8.37 18.05
C GLU A 43 23.04 8.09 16.73
N ASP A 44 22.49 9.15 16.15
CA ASP A 44 21.87 9.10 14.84
C ASP A 44 22.90 8.54 13.83
N PRO A 45 22.65 7.39 13.19
CA PRO A 45 23.57 6.85 12.22
C PRO A 45 23.68 7.84 11.06
N GLN A 46 24.80 7.74 10.34
CA GLN A 46 25.02 8.56 9.14
C GLN A 46 23.80 8.45 8.22
N MET A 47 23.46 9.52 7.51
CA MET A 47 22.23 9.54 6.70
C MET A 47 22.14 8.35 5.72
N SER A 48 23.29 7.91 5.19
CA SER A 48 23.41 6.74 4.31
C SER A 48 23.11 5.41 4.98
N GLU A 49 23.11 5.34 6.30
CA GLU A 49 22.92 4.11 7.06
C GLU A 49 21.53 4.02 7.70
N ARG A 50 20.74 5.09 7.62
CA ARG A 50 19.40 5.16 8.20
C ARG A 50 18.41 4.28 7.44
N LYS A 51 17.60 3.52 8.19
CA LYS A 51 16.60 2.57 7.67
C LYS A 51 15.15 3.07 7.72
N CYS A 52 14.93 4.30 8.18
CA CYS A 52 13.60 4.91 8.27
C CYS A 52 13.32 5.71 7.00
N SER A 53 12.70 5.07 6.01
CA SER A 53 12.41 5.67 4.72
C SER A 53 10.99 6.24 4.62
N LEU A 54 10.17 6.27 5.66
CA LEU A 54 8.81 6.89 5.62
C LEU A 54 7.94 6.42 4.43
N ASP A 55 8.21 5.23 3.91
CA ASP A 55 7.62 4.71 2.69
C ASP A 55 7.20 3.25 2.86
N CYS A 56 6.71 2.69 1.75
CA CYS A 56 6.34 1.29 1.66
C CYS A 56 7.49 0.34 2.05
N GLY A 57 8.72 0.61 1.61
CA GLY A 57 9.89 -0.24 1.88
C GLY A 57 10.31 -0.32 3.35
N THR A 58 9.89 0.64 4.20
CA THR A 58 10.07 0.51 5.66
C THR A 58 9.21 -0.62 6.22
N CYS A 59 7.96 -0.75 5.76
CA CYS A 59 6.98 -1.67 6.35
C CYS A 59 6.87 -3.01 5.60
N HIS A 60 7.14 -3.01 4.30
CA HIS A 60 6.97 -4.15 3.41
C HIS A 60 8.31 -4.62 2.85
N VAL A 61 8.40 -5.92 2.60
CA VAL A 61 9.58 -6.53 1.97
C VAL A 61 9.69 -6.12 0.49
N SER A 62 8.55 -5.95 -0.21
CA SER A 62 8.52 -5.38 -1.55
C SER A 62 8.61 -3.86 -1.48
N PRO A 63 9.58 -3.20 -2.15
CA PRO A 63 9.73 -1.73 -2.11
C PRO A 63 8.51 -0.98 -2.63
N SER A 64 7.77 -1.57 -3.58
CA SER A 64 6.51 -1.02 -4.07
C SER A 64 5.35 -1.16 -3.09
N GLY A 65 5.53 -1.81 -1.93
CA GLY A 65 4.54 -1.97 -0.87
C GLY A 65 3.65 -3.21 -1.01
N GLY A 66 2.76 -3.41 -0.04
CA GLY A 66 1.90 -4.59 0.04
C GLY A 66 2.67 -5.88 0.36
N GLY A 67 1.92 -6.95 0.62
CA GLY A 67 2.43 -8.30 0.84
C GLY A 67 3.16 -8.43 2.18
N MET A 68 4.21 -9.27 2.19
CA MET A 68 4.99 -9.61 3.37
C MET A 68 5.58 -8.38 4.08
N ARG A 69 5.49 -8.36 5.41
CA ARG A 69 6.03 -7.28 6.25
C ARG A 69 7.48 -7.50 6.65
N THR A 70 8.19 -6.40 6.85
CA THR A 70 9.47 -6.38 7.58
C THR A 70 9.21 -6.46 9.08
N ALA A 71 10.24 -6.67 9.90
CA ALA A 71 10.08 -6.56 11.36
C ALA A 71 9.61 -5.17 11.80
N SER A 72 10.00 -4.10 11.09
CA SER A 72 9.51 -2.75 11.35
C SER A 72 8.01 -2.64 11.09
N GLY A 73 7.51 -3.23 9.99
CA GLY A 73 6.09 -3.30 9.68
C GLY A 73 5.28 -4.08 10.72
N LEU A 74 5.78 -5.25 11.14
CA LEU A 74 5.18 -6.07 12.20
C LEU A 74 5.20 -5.37 13.56
N TYR A 75 6.29 -4.68 13.87
CA TYR A 75 6.43 -3.90 15.09
C TYR A 75 5.45 -2.73 15.12
N PHE A 76 5.42 -1.91 14.07
CA PHE A 76 4.47 -0.81 13.93
C PHE A 76 3.04 -1.33 14.08
N GLN A 77 2.72 -2.42 13.40
CA GLN A 77 1.39 -2.99 13.47
C GLN A 77 1.00 -3.43 14.88
N SER A 78 1.84 -4.21 15.57
CA SER A 78 1.53 -4.75 16.91
C SER A 78 1.52 -3.68 18.00
N LYS A 79 2.20 -2.56 17.78
CA LYS A 79 2.30 -1.45 18.74
C LYS A 79 1.28 -0.33 18.50
N ALA A 80 1.10 0.04 17.23
CA ALA A 80 0.51 1.33 16.87
C ALA A 80 -0.96 1.28 16.50
N LEU A 81 -1.40 0.14 15.97
CA LEU A 81 -2.72 -0.05 15.43
C LEU A 81 -3.71 -0.66 16.42
N PRO A 82 -3.43 -1.73 17.20
CA PRO A 82 -4.46 -2.41 17.97
C PRO A 82 -5.04 -1.55 19.10
N MET A 83 -6.36 -1.63 19.27
CA MET A 83 -7.09 -1.03 20.40
C MET A 83 -6.96 -1.86 21.67
N TRP A 84 -7.00 -3.18 21.53
CA TRP A 84 -7.00 -4.14 22.63
C TRP A 84 -5.86 -5.16 22.52
N GLY A 85 -5.62 -5.85 23.62
CA GLY A 85 -4.56 -6.85 23.74
C GLY A 85 -3.32 -6.34 24.48
N THR A 86 -2.36 -7.24 24.67
CA THR A 86 -1.04 -6.90 25.23
C THR A 86 -0.22 -6.22 24.15
N LEU A 87 -0.17 -4.89 24.19
CA LEU A 87 0.76 -4.13 23.35
C LEU A 87 2.17 -4.63 23.65
N ARG A 88 2.93 -4.95 22.59
CA ARG A 88 4.36 -5.29 22.69
C ARG A 88 5.10 -4.30 23.58
N SER A 89 6.10 -4.76 24.34
CA SER A 89 6.68 -4.02 25.47
C SER A 89 7.74 -3.01 25.01
N GLY A 90 7.82 -1.86 25.69
CA GLY A 90 8.65 -0.71 25.31
C GLY A 90 7.81 0.56 25.48
N ALA A 91 8.36 1.59 26.13
CA ALA A 91 7.66 2.80 26.55
C ALA A 91 6.99 3.53 25.35
N GLY A 92 5.77 3.09 24.99
CA GLY A 92 5.11 3.48 23.75
C GLY A 92 3.82 4.23 24.06
N TYR A 93 3.74 5.44 23.52
CA TYR A 93 2.58 6.34 23.51
C TYR A 93 1.25 5.61 23.25
N ARG A 94 0.32 5.66 24.22
CA ARG A 94 -1.11 5.48 23.91
C ARG A 94 -1.64 6.81 23.36
N ILE A 95 -2.18 6.78 22.14
CA ILE A 95 -2.83 7.94 21.54
C ILE A 95 -4.30 7.90 21.94
N ASP A 96 -4.65 8.57 23.04
CA ASP A 96 -6.03 8.87 23.39
C ASP A 96 -6.30 10.34 23.03
N ALA A 97 -6.98 10.62 21.90
CA ALA A 97 -7.23 12.01 21.48
C ALA A 97 -8.06 12.79 22.51
N LEU A 98 -8.89 12.09 23.30
CA LEU A 98 -9.61 12.69 24.42
C LEU A 98 -8.69 13.19 25.53
N THR A 99 -7.55 12.55 25.79
CA THR A 99 -6.52 13.10 26.71
C THR A 99 -5.63 14.14 26.03
N HIS A 100 -5.32 13.99 24.73
CA HIS A 100 -4.51 14.96 23.97
C HIS A 100 -5.20 16.31 23.71
N LEU A 101 -6.55 16.37 23.72
CA LEU A 101 -7.28 17.64 23.69
C LEU A 101 -6.95 18.54 24.89
N TRP A 102 -6.57 17.96 26.04
CA TRP A 102 -6.32 18.68 27.30
C TRP A 102 -4.85 18.73 27.72
N SER A 103 -4.00 17.82 27.26
CA SER A 103 -2.55 17.84 27.52
C SER A 103 -1.75 18.18 26.26
N ASN A 104 -0.82 19.14 26.36
CA ASN A 104 0.08 19.57 25.29
C ASN A 104 1.32 18.64 25.25
N PRO A 105 1.45 17.69 24.30
CA PRO A 105 2.66 16.89 24.20
C PRO A 105 3.63 17.71 23.35
N GLN A 106 4.57 18.39 23.99
CA GLN A 106 5.69 18.94 23.23
C GLN A 106 6.52 17.79 22.64
N ARG A 107 7.20 18.03 21.52
CA ARG A 107 8.22 17.13 20.98
C ARG A 107 9.19 16.76 22.11
N GLY A 108 9.08 15.56 22.65
CA GLY A 108 9.95 15.05 23.72
C GLY A 108 9.29 14.80 25.07
N ASP A 109 8.03 15.18 25.29
CA ASP A 109 7.34 14.82 26.53
C ASP A 109 6.84 13.38 26.43
N GLN A 110 7.60 12.43 27.01
CA GLN A 110 7.02 11.16 27.40
C GLN A 110 5.93 11.47 28.42
N ILE A 111 4.66 11.26 28.05
CA ILE A 111 3.58 11.18 29.03
C ILE A 111 4.02 10.10 30.02
N THR A 112 4.31 10.53 31.25
CA THR A 112 4.71 9.66 32.33
C THR A 112 3.51 8.78 32.65
N LEU A 113 3.40 7.64 31.97
CA LEU A 113 2.44 6.61 32.33
C LEU A 113 2.91 6.03 33.66
N ALA A 114 2.29 6.53 34.72
CA ALA A 114 2.40 5.96 36.04
C ALA A 114 1.97 4.49 36.01
N ALA A 115 2.75 3.68 36.74
CA ALA A 115 2.55 2.28 37.11
C ALA A 115 3.29 1.21 36.26
N SER A 116 4.31 0.66 36.93
CA SER A 116 4.78 -0.74 36.91
C SER A 116 5.90 -1.21 35.97
N GLN A 117 6.85 -0.35 35.59
CA GLN A 117 8.17 -0.86 35.17
C GLN A 117 9.20 -0.58 36.29
N PRO A 118 10.02 -1.58 36.70
CA PRO A 118 11.09 -1.33 37.65
C PRO A 118 12.03 -0.28 37.06
N THR A 119 12.40 0.71 37.88
CA THR A 119 13.34 1.77 37.54
C THR A 119 14.73 1.16 37.31
N VAL A 120 14.99 0.68 36.09
CA VAL A 120 16.35 0.42 35.62
C VAL A 120 17.03 1.78 35.47
N ALA A 121 18.18 1.96 36.14
CA ALA A 121 18.95 3.18 36.07
C ALA A 121 19.24 3.55 34.60
N GLU A 122 19.15 4.83 34.26
CA GLU A 122 19.37 5.34 32.89
C GLU A 122 20.77 5.00 32.35
N SER A 123 21.74 4.76 33.25
CA SER A 123 23.10 4.29 32.94
C SER A 123 23.22 2.81 32.54
N ASP A 124 22.22 1.97 32.85
CA ASP A 124 22.23 0.53 32.56
C ASP A 124 21.46 0.16 31.28
N ARG A 125 20.83 1.14 30.63
CA ARG A 125 20.09 0.90 29.41
C ARG A 125 21.03 0.83 28.19
N GLN A 126 21.57 -0.37 27.92
CA GLN A 126 22.29 -0.61 26.65
C GLN A 126 21.35 -0.42 25.47
N VAL A 127 21.71 0.49 24.56
CA VAL A 127 21.00 0.65 23.28
C VAL A 127 21.22 -0.60 22.44
N PRO A 128 20.17 -1.35 22.05
CA PRO A 128 20.33 -2.53 21.22
C PRO A 128 21.02 -2.18 19.90
N ALA A 129 22.02 -2.99 19.53
CA ALA A 129 22.73 -2.78 18.28
C ALA A 129 21.75 -2.76 17.09
N PRO A 130 21.97 -1.93 16.07
CA PRO A 130 21.11 -1.91 14.90
C PRO A 130 21.03 -3.28 14.23
N GLY A 131 19.84 -3.65 13.73
CA GLY A 131 19.62 -4.96 13.12
C GLY A 131 19.52 -6.14 14.11
N THR A 132 19.35 -5.89 15.41
CA THR A 132 19.09 -6.93 16.41
C THR A 132 17.60 -7.07 16.73
N ALA A 133 17.19 -8.27 17.18
CA ALA A 133 15.80 -8.55 17.55
C ALA A 133 15.33 -7.75 18.78
N ALA A 134 16.26 -7.39 19.68
CA ALA A 134 15.97 -6.55 20.85
C ALA A 134 15.44 -5.16 20.45
N ARG A 135 15.75 -4.67 19.25
CA ARG A 135 15.16 -3.44 18.71
C ARG A 135 13.65 -3.63 18.46
N TYR A 136 13.22 -4.75 17.91
CA TYR A 136 11.83 -4.95 17.50
C TYR A 136 11.02 -5.79 18.50
N ASP A 137 11.23 -5.59 19.80
CA ASP A 137 10.58 -6.35 20.90
C ASP A 137 10.63 -7.87 20.65
N GLY A 138 11.81 -8.37 20.28
CA GLY A 138 12.09 -9.78 20.02
C GLY A 138 11.82 -10.25 18.58
N LEU A 139 11.28 -9.41 17.69
CA LEU A 139 11.12 -9.76 16.28
C LEU A 139 12.47 -9.76 15.57
N GLN A 140 12.81 -10.86 14.90
CA GLN A 140 14.03 -10.93 14.09
C GLN A 140 13.89 -10.01 12.86
N PRO A 141 14.79 -9.02 12.65
CA PRO A 141 14.67 -8.08 11.53
C PRO A 141 14.90 -8.69 10.16
N HIS A 142 15.79 -9.69 10.09
CA HIS A 142 16.19 -10.34 8.85
C HIS A 142 16.27 -11.86 9.06
N PRO A 143 15.13 -12.55 9.26
CA PRO A 143 15.14 -14.01 9.38
C PRO A 143 15.57 -14.64 8.05
N ASP A 144 16.24 -15.78 8.07
CA ASP A 144 16.69 -16.46 6.84
C ASP A 144 15.50 -16.96 6.00
N VAL A 145 14.41 -17.32 6.68
CA VAL A 145 13.13 -17.71 6.07
C VAL A 145 12.00 -16.96 6.75
N ALA A 146 11.11 -16.36 5.98
CA ALA A 146 9.89 -15.73 6.46
C ALA A 146 8.69 -16.26 5.67
N VAL A 147 7.57 -16.45 6.36
CA VAL A 147 6.27 -16.80 5.77
C VAL A 147 5.28 -15.75 6.22
N GLY A 148 4.48 -15.25 5.27
CA GLY A 148 3.41 -14.30 5.52
C GLY A 148 2.12 -14.78 4.87
N ALA A 149 1.00 -14.31 5.38
CA ALA A 149 -0.31 -14.58 4.80
C ALA A 149 -1.23 -13.37 4.95
N SER A 150 -2.14 -13.20 3.99
CA SER A 150 -3.11 -12.11 4.01
C SER A 150 -4.44 -12.58 3.46
N LEU A 151 -5.53 -12.27 4.15
CA LEU A 151 -6.91 -12.58 3.77
C LEU A 151 -7.75 -11.32 3.93
N ARG A 152 -8.48 -10.93 2.88
CA ARG A 152 -9.47 -9.87 2.91
C ARG A 152 -10.79 -10.37 2.37
N LEU A 153 -11.86 -10.16 3.13
CA LEU A 153 -13.22 -10.43 2.74
C LEU A 153 -13.98 -9.11 2.66
N ALA A 154 -14.81 -8.97 1.65
CA ALA A 154 -15.67 -7.81 1.47
C ALA A 154 -17.13 -8.20 1.33
N TYR A 155 -17.98 -7.33 1.86
CA TYR A 155 -19.40 -7.28 1.59
C TYR A 155 -19.67 -5.93 0.92
N VAL A 156 -20.35 -5.97 -0.24
CA VAL A 156 -20.73 -4.77 -1.00
C VAL A 156 -22.23 -4.81 -1.24
N ASP A 157 -22.88 -3.69 -0.93
CA ASP A 157 -24.30 -3.45 -1.16
C ASP A 157 -24.47 -2.14 -1.95
N THR A 158 -25.20 -2.20 -3.05
CA THR A 158 -25.42 -1.09 -3.99
C THR A 158 -26.90 -0.72 -3.97
N ALA A 159 -27.23 0.45 -3.43
CA ALA A 159 -28.60 0.81 -3.11
C ALA A 159 -29.52 0.93 -4.34
N ASP A 160 -28.96 1.28 -5.49
CA ASP A 160 -29.74 1.75 -6.66
C ASP A 160 -29.74 0.81 -7.88
N ASP A 161 -28.99 -0.29 -7.86
CA ASP A 161 -28.85 -1.17 -9.04
C ASP A 161 -29.74 -2.43 -9.00
N GLY A 162 -30.53 -2.61 -7.94
CA GLY A 162 -31.43 -3.76 -7.75
C GLY A 162 -30.68 -5.10 -7.66
N ARG A 163 -29.34 -5.10 -7.58
CA ARG A 163 -28.55 -6.31 -7.39
C ARG A 163 -28.56 -6.69 -5.92
N ALA A 164 -28.54 -7.99 -5.67
CA ALA A 164 -28.36 -8.49 -4.32
C ALA A 164 -26.96 -8.13 -3.82
N ALA A 165 -26.87 -7.76 -2.54
CA ALA A 165 -25.59 -7.59 -1.87
C ALA A 165 -24.69 -8.81 -2.07
N SER A 166 -23.39 -8.57 -2.22
CA SER A 166 -22.41 -9.59 -2.56
C SER A 166 -21.37 -9.70 -1.47
N VAL A 167 -21.07 -10.94 -1.06
CA VAL A 167 -19.90 -11.24 -0.25
C VAL A 167 -18.88 -11.88 -1.16
N PHE A 168 -17.71 -11.28 -1.21
CA PHE A 168 -16.61 -11.87 -1.92
C PHE A 168 -15.29 -11.58 -1.19
N PRO A 169 -14.39 -12.55 -1.16
CA PRO A 169 -12.95 -12.27 -1.00
C PRO A 169 -12.44 -11.11 -1.87
N MET A 170 -11.82 -10.14 -1.23
CA MET A 170 -10.98 -9.19 -1.94
C MET A 170 -9.55 -9.66 -2.04
N GLN A 171 -9.06 -10.45 -1.06
CA GLN A 171 -7.68 -10.91 -1.01
C GLN A 171 -7.48 -12.28 -0.40
N SER A 172 -6.61 -13.11 -0.98
CA SER A 172 -5.94 -14.23 -0.30
C SER A 172 -4.57 -14.49 -0.90
N ASP A 173 -3.54 -14.22 -0.12
CA ASP A 173 -2.16 -14.35 -0.55
C ASP A 173 -1.36 -15.15 0.47
N LEU A 174 -0.43 -15.97 -0.02
CA LEU A 174 0.62 -16.64 0.75
C LEU A 174 1.97 -16.15 0.25
N GLN A 175 2.83 -15.69 1.16
CA GLN A 175 4.15 -15.18 0.83
C GLN A 175 5.24 -16.03 1.47
N LEU A 176 6.31 -16.29 0.71
CA LEU A 176 7.54 -16.92 1.19
C LEU A 176 8.73 -16.05 0.79
N ALA A 177 9.58 -15.73 1.76
CA ALA A 177 10.84 -15.05 1.51
C ALA A 177 12.01 -15.85 2.08
N VAL A 178 13.04 -16.05 1.27
CA VAL A 178 14.26 -16.76 1.63
C VAL A 178 15.46 -15.85 1.39
N ARG A 179 16.40 -15.80 2.35
CA ARG A 179 17.58 -14.94 2.31
C ARG A 179 18.86 -15.78 2.24
N PRO A 180 19.25 -16.30 1.07
CA PRO A 180 20.43 -17.17 0.95
C PRO A 180 21.75 -16.44 1.28
N TYR A 181 21.80 -15.11 1.14
CA TYR A 181 22.90 -14.27 1.59
C TYR A 181 22.37 -13.20 2.56
N ASN A 182 22.67 -13.37 3.84
CA ASN A 182 22.06 -12.64 4.94
C ASN A 182 23.09 -12.26 6.04
N PRO A 183 24.14 -11.47 5.73
CA PRO A 183 25.20 -11.15 6.68
C PRO A 183 24.67 -10.46 7.95
N PRO A 184 25.27 -10.64 9.13
CA PRO A 184 24.86 -9.91 10.33
C PRO A 184 25.18 -8.42 10.20
N GLY A 185 24.34 -7.56 10.82
CA GLY A 185 24.53 -6.10 10.84
C GLY A 185 23.76 -5.33 9.76
N LEU A 186 23.79 -3.99 9.83
CA LEU A 186 23.13 -3.14 8.83
C LEU A 186 24.03 -2.87 7.62
N ASN A 187 23.43 -2.58 6.46
CA ASN A 187 24.13 -2.14 5.25
C ASN A 187 25.14 -3.17 4.68
N GLY A 188 25.04 -4.44 5.09
CA GLY A 188 25.95 -5.50 4.67
C GLY A 188 25.67 -6.08 3.28
N GLY A 189 24.60 -5.63 2.62
CA GLY A 189 24.08 -6.26 1.40
C GLY A 189 23.34 -7.56 1.72
N ARG A 190 22.13 -7.74 1.20
CA ARG A 190 21.33 -8.96 1.41
C ARG A 190 20.71 -9.40 0.10
N LEU A 191 20.77 -10.69 -0.18
CA LEU A 191 20.01 -11.30 -1.28
C LEU A 191 18.73 -11.89 -0.69
N THR A 192 17.57 -11.42 -1.15
CA THR A 192 16.25 -11.94 -0.79
C THR A 192 15.54 -12.46 -2.04
N LEU A 193 15.05 -13.68 -1.96
CA LEU A 193 14.16 -14.29 -2.93
C LEU A 193 12.75 -14.25 -2.34
N LEU A 194 11.78 -13.73 -3.07
CA LEU A 194 10.39 -13.67 -2.63
C LEU A 194 9.49 -14.31 -3.67
N VAL A 195 8.49 -15.05 -3.19
CA VAL A 195 7.35 -15.53 -3.98
C VAL A 195 6.08 -15.17 -3.22
N ASP A 196 5.14 -14.55 -3.93
CA ASP A 196 3.81 -14.18 -3.45
C ASP A 196 2.80 -14.85 -4.37
N ALA A 197 2.12 -15.86 -3.85
CA ALA A 197 1.08 -16.59 -4.57
C ALA A 197 -0.29 -16.13 -4.07
N GLY A 198 -1.12 -15.69 -5.00
CA GLY A 198 -2.51 -15.36 -4.76
C GLY A 198 -3.42 -16.42 -5.36
N PHE A 199 -4.69 -16.37 -4.96
CA PHE A 199 -5.76 -16.99 -5.72
C PHE A 199 -6.53 -15.86 -6.43
N GLN A 200 -7.27 -16.13 -7.52
CA GLN A 200 -8.19 -15.24 -8.26
C GLN A 200 -9.65 -15.70 -8.13
N GLY A 201 -10.60 -14.77 -8.21
CA GLY A 201 -12.03 -15.05 -8.09
C GLY A 201 -12.83 -13.96 -8.76
N SER A 202 -14.05 -14.33 -9.11
CA SER A 202 -14.89 -13.60 -10.05
C SER A 202 -16.33 -13.61 -9.53
N ARG A 203 -17.04 -12.50 -9.73
CA ARG A 203 -18.49 -12.44 -9.52
C ARG A 203 -19.16 -13.13 -10.71
N GLY A 204 -19.60 -14.38 -10.52
CA GLY A 204 -20.51 -15.05 -11.46
C GLY A 204 -19.90 -16.04 -12.44
N GLU A 205 -18.61 -16.36 -12.34
CA GLU A 205 -18.00 -17.42 -13.17
C GLU A 205 -17.92 -18.76 -12.43
N GLU A 206 -18.54 -19.79 -13.01
CA GLU A 206 -18.25 -21.21 -12.73
C GLU A 206 -16.78 -21.50 -13.10
N PHE A 207 -16.12 -22.37 -12.34
CA PHE A 207 -14.71 -22.69 -12.54
C PHE A 207 -14.47 -24.19 -12.41
N ASP A 208 -13.54 -24.72 -13.21
CA ASP A 208 -13.30 -26.15 -13.37
C ASP A 208 -12.35 -26.73 -12.30
N GLY A 209 -11.49 -25.91 -11.67
CA GLY A 209 -10.58 -26.39 -10.62
C GLY A 209 -9.87 -25.29 -9.79
N PHE A 210 -9.19 -25.72 -8.72
CA PHE A 210 -8.40 -24.85 -7.83
C PHE A 210 -7.14 -24.28 -8.51
N ALA A 211 -6.52 -25.07 -9.39
CA ALA A 211 -5.30 -24.67 -10.10
C ALA A 211 -5.55 -23.50 -11.08
N ASP A 212 -6.74 -23.44 -11.70
CA ASP A 212 -7.11 -22.41 -12.68
C ASP A 212 -7.30 -21.03 -12.05
N ARG A 213 -7.27 -20.95 -10.72
CA ARG A 213 -7.38 -19.71 -9.94
C ARG A 213 -6.12 -19.38 -9.17
N ALA A 214 -5.13 -20.25 -9.11
CA ALA A 214 -3.86 -19.95 -8.46
C ALA A 214 -3.00 -19.11 -9.41
N PHE A 215 -2.52 -17.95 -8.95
CA PHE A 215 -1.59 -17.15 -9.74
C PHE A 215 -0.41 -16.70 -8.89
N VAL A 216 0.74 -16.54 -9.54
CA VAL A 216 1.92 -15.96 -8.88
C VAL A 216 1.88 -14.46 -9.11
N ARG A 217 1.66 -13.72 -8.04
CA ARG A 217 1.50 -12.28 -8.03
C ARG A 217 2.83 -11.58 -8.20
N GLU A 218 3.73 -11.80 -7.25
CA GLU A 218 5.11 -11.33 -7.32
C GLU A 218 6.06 -12.52 -7.19
N TRP A 219 7.13 -12.50 -7.97
CA TRP A 219 8.28 -13.36 -7.72
C TRP A 219 9.52 -12.60 -8.14
N TRP A 220 10.50 -12.46 -7.27
CA TRP A 220 11.69 -11.70 -7.60
C TRP A 220 12.88 -12.08 -6.72
N ALA A 221 14.07 -11.78 -7.23
CA ALA A 221 15.31 -11.74 -6.47
C ALA A 221 15.72 -10.28 -6.28
N MET A 222 16.06 -9.89 -5.06
CA MET A 222 16.48 -8.53 -4.73
C MET A 222 17.77 -8.55 -3.92
N PHE A 223 18.75 -7.79 -4.41
CA PHE A 223 19.91 -7.41 -3.62
C PHE A 223 19.66 -6.03 -3.00
N HIS A 224 19.62 -5.93 -1.67
CA HIS A 224 19.24 -4.72 -0.93
C HIS A 224 20.06 -4.57 0.35
N ASP A 225 19.64 -3.69 1.25
CA ASP A 225 20.34 -3.38 2.51
C ASP A 225 21.79 -2.91 2.26
N LEU A 226 21.95 -1.97 1.32
CA LEU A 226 23.19 -1.25 1.04
C LEU A 226 23.09 0.19 1.57
N PRO A 227 24.21 0.95 1.60
CA PRO A 227 24.16 2.38 1.90
C PRO A 227 23.13 3.13 1.03
N ASN A 228 22.46 4.11 1.62
CA ASN A 228 21.32 4.86 1.10
C ASN A 228 20.09 3.99 0.79
N GLN A 229 19.99 2.81 1.40
CA GLN A 229 18.96 1.82 1.10
C GLN A 229 18.91 1.47 -0.40
N LEU A 230 20.07 1.46 -1.05
CA LEU A 230 20.19 1.03 -2.44
C LEU A 230 19.73 -0.43 -2.57
N TYR A 231 18.95 -0.68 -3.61
CA TYR A 231 18.56 -2.03 -4.00
C TYR A 231 18.50 -2.18 -5.52
N ALA A 232 18.61 -3.43 -5.96
CA ALA A 232 18.30 -3.87 -7.30
C ALA A 232 17.47 -5.15 -7.21
N ARG A 233 16.35 -5.22 -7.93
CA ARG A 233 15.50 -6.40 -8.02
C ARG A 233 15.24 -6.81 -9.47
N ALA A 234 15.09 -8.09 -9.70
CA ALA A 234 14.73 -8.68 -10.99
C ALA A 234 13.68 -9.78 -10.81
N GLY A 235 12.70 -9.82 -11.70
CA GLY A 235 11.58 -10.77 -11.67
C GLY A 235 10.26 -10.08 -12.00
N ARG A 236 9.16 -10.67 -11.54
CA ARG A 236 7.79 -10.13 -11.64
C ARG A 236 7.46 -9.29 -10.41
N PHE A 237 7.19 -8.02 -10.61
CA PHE A 237 6.91 -7.07 -9.53
C PHE A 237 5.91 -6.01 -9.97
N LEU A 238 5.34 -5.30 -8.99
CA LEU A 238 4.58 -4.09 -9.29
C LEU A 238 5.50 -2.88 -9.57
N PRO A 239 5.40 -2.23 -10.74
CA PRO A 239 6.19 -1.04 -11.04
C PRO A 239 5.76 0.13 -10.14
N ASN A 240 6.70 0.99 -9.79
CA ASN A 240 6.44 2.11 -8.88
C ASN A 240 5.83 3.30 -9.64
N HIS A 241 4.56 3.61 -9.40
CA HIS A 241 3.83 4.74 -10.00
C HIS A 241 2.65 5.15 -9.11
N GLY A 242 2.49 6.46 -8.88
CA GLY A 242 1.40 7.05 -8.09
C GLY A 242 1.40 6.65 -6.61
N TRP A 243 0.32 6.97 -5.89
CA TRP A 243 0.08 6.37 -4.59
C TRP A 243 -0.39 4.92 -4.73
N ARG A 244 0.14 4.05 -3.87
CA ARG A 244 -0.40 2.69 -3.73
C ARG A 244 -1.56 2.71 -2.75
N LEU A 245 -2.76 2.87 -3.28
CA LEU A 245 -4.01 2.94 -2.50
C LEU A 245 -4.60 1.55 -2.30
N ALA A 246 -5.33 1.36 -1.19
CA ALA A 246 -6.03 0.11 -0.92
C ALA A 246 -7.32 -0.04 -1.73
N ASP A 247 -7.95 1.07 -2.09
CA ASP A 247 -9.08 1.06 -2.99
C ASP A 247 -8.58 1.12 -4.44
N HIS A 248 -8.49 -0.04 -5.10
CA HIS A 248 -8.10 -0.11 -6.51
C HIS A 248 -9.13 0.57 -7.43
N THR A 249 -10.35 0.84 -6.95
CA THR A 249 -11.43 1.50 -7.71
C THR A 249 -11.37 3.03 -7.70
N THR A 250 -10.33 3.64 -7.11
CA THR A 250 -10.13 5.10 -7.21
C THR A 250 -9.82 5.48 -8.65
N PHE A 251 -10.22 6.67 -9.12
CA PHE A 251 -10.04 6.98 -10.53
C PHE A 251 -8.58 7.17 -10.96
N THR A 252 -7.72 7.58 -10.02
CA THR A 252 -6.27 7.52 -10.20
C THR A 252 -5.74 6.09 -10.19
N ARG A 253 -6.59 5.05 -10.10
CA ARG A 253 -6.24 3.61 -10.01
C ARG A 253 -7.06 2.68 -10.91
N SER A 254 -8.29 3.02 -11.27
CA SER A 254 -9.22 2.19 -12.07
C SER A 254 -9.78 2.91 -13.29
N GLY A 255 -9.16 4.02 -13.69
CA GLY A 255 -9.92 5.10 -14.33
C GLY A 255 -9.59 5.49 -15.75
N GLN A 256 -8.61 4.88 -16.44
CA GLN A 256 -8.47 4.95 -17.90
C GLN A 256 -7.59 3.80 -18.36
N GLY A 257 -8.17 2.88 -19.10
CA GLY A 257 -7.51 1.64 -19.45
C GLY A 257 -6.19 1.74 -20.21
N ILE A 258 -5.29 0.82 -19.90
CA ILE A 258 -4.27 0.35 -20.83
C ILE A 258 -4.97 -0.55 -21.85
N PHE A 259 -4.93 -0.21 -23.15
CA PHE A 259 -5.36 -1.09 -24.24
C PHE A 259 -6.81 -1.64 -24.12
N GLY A 260 -7.77 -0.83 -23.66
CA GLY A 260 -9.18 -1.25 -23.52
C GLY A 260 -9.50 -2.13 -22.30
N GLN A 261 -8.53 -2.30 -21.39
CA GLN A 261 -8.69 -2.96 -20.09
C GLN A 261 -8.43 -1.92 -18.99
N PRO A 262 -9.19 -1.87 -17.88
CA PRO A 262 -8.94 -0.91 -16.81
C PRO A 262 -7.46 -0.96 -16.41
N PHE A 263 -6.79 0.21 -16.40
CA PHE A 263 -5.42 0.33 -15.94
C PHE A 263 -5.47 0.10 -14.44
N ASP A 264 -5.35 -1.14 -14.03
CA ASP A 264 -5.18 -1.48 -12.63
C ASP A 264 -3.68 -1.42 -12.35
N PHE A 265 -3.23 -0.46 -11.54
CA PHE A 265 -1.83 -0.46 -11.12
C PHE A 265 -1.54 -1.56 -10.08
N GLU A 266 -2.34 -2.63 -10.06
CA GLU A 266 -1.99 -3.92 -9.52
C GLU A 266 -1.40 -4.85 -10.58
N ARG A 267 -1.31 -4.44 -11.85
CA ARG A 267 -0.67 -5.25 -12.91
C ARG A 267 0.83 -5.37 -12.68
N GLN A 268 1.27 -6.59 -12.38
CA GLN A 268 2.70 -6.88 -12.24
C GLN A 268 3.33 -7.05 -13.62
N VAL A 269 4.57 -6.62 -13.70
CA VAL A 269 5.41 -6.64 -14.90
C VAL A 269 6.66 -7.45 -14.61
N THR A 270 7.22 -8.12 -15.61
CA THR A 270 8.51 -8.80 -15.49
C THR A 270 9.62 -7.91 -16.01
N GLY A 271 10.63 -7.66 -15.19
CA GLY A 271 11.72 -6.79 -15.56
C GLY A 271 12.81 -6.66 -14.50
N VAL A 272 13.44 -5.50 -14.50
CA VAL A 272 14.46 -5.10 -13.53
C VAL A 272 14.11 -3.73 -12.98
N GLU A 273 14.30 -3.55 -11.67
CA GLU A 273 14.14 -2.28 -10.98
C GLU A 273 15.36 -2.00 -10.10
N VAL A 274 15.80 -0.75 -10.10
CA VAL A 274 16.81 -0.23 -9.19
C VAL A 274 16.23 0.94 -8.42
N GLY A 275 16.62 1.10 -7.16
CA GLY A 275 16.17 2.24 -6.38
C GLY A 275 17.08 2.57 -5.22
N ILE A 276 16.99 3.83 -4.80
CA ILE A 276 17.57 4.34 -3.55
C ILE A 276 16.46 4.94 -2.72
N ASN A 277 16.58 4.79 -1.40
CA ASN A 277 15.51 5.17 -0.50
C ASN A 277 16.03 5.76 0.82
N PRO A 278 16.99 6.71 0.80
CA PRO A 278 17.44 7.37 2.03
C PRO A 278 16.31 8.20 2.66
N ASN A 279 16.43 8.65 3.91
CA ASN A 279 15.34 9.28 4.66
C ASN A 279 14.55 10.36 3.91
N TYR A 280 15.22 11.20 3.10
CA TYR A 280 14.59 12.35 2.42
C TYR A 280 14.27 12.08 0.95
N LEU A 281 15.29 11.83 0.13
CA LEU A 281 15.14 11.57 -1.30
C LEU A 281 14.75 10.11 -1.51
N TYR A 282 13.85 9.83 -2.44
CA TYR A 282 13.67 8.49 -2.99
C TYR A 282 13.67 8.55 -4.51
N VAL A 283 14.22 7.52 -5.14
CA VAL A 283 14.21 7.33 -6.59
C VAL A 283 14.12 5.84 -6.89
N HIS A 284 13.19 5.47 -7.78
CA HIS A 284 12.99 4.11 -8.26
C HIS A 284 12.85 4.16 -9.77
N ALA A 285 13.59 3.32 -10.48
CA ALA A 285 13.53 3.22 -11.93
C ALA A 285 13.46 1.75 -12.34
N SER A 286 12.53 1.44 -13.24
CA SER A 286 12.33 0.08 -13.74
C SER A 286 12.17 0.05 -15.25
N VAL A 287 12.66 -1.01 -15.87
CA VAL A 287 12.38 -1.38 -17.26
C VAL A 287 11.81 -2.79 -17.28
N PHE A 288 10.80 -3.03 -18.10
CA PHE A 288 10.02 -4.26 -18.05
C PHE A 288 9.35 -4.58 -19.39
N ASN A 289 8.89 -5.82 -19.50
CA ASN A 289 8.01 -6.27 -20.56
C ASN A 289 6.57 -5.80 -20.29
N ALA A 290 5.92 -5.18 -21.28
CA ALA A 290 4.60 -4.56 -21.15
C ALA A 290 3.42 -5.51 -21.44
N ALA A 291 3.66 -6.71 -21.96
CA ALA A 291 2.60 -7.67 -22.29
C ALA A 291 2.13 -8.55 -21.14
N ASP A 292 2.87 -8.64 -20.04
CA ASP A 292 2.58 -9.62 -18.98
C ASP A 292 1.16 -9.48 -18.45
N GLN A 293 0.32 -10.49 -18.69
CA GLN A 293 -0.98 -10.63 -18.04
C GLN A 293 -0.85 -11.60 -16.85
N TRP A 294 -1.87 -11.63 -15.98
CA TRP A 294 -1.84 -12.45 -14.75
C TRP A 294 -1.78 -13.96 -15.03
N ASP A 295 -2.23 -14.39 -16.21
CA ASP A 295 -2.42 -15.77 -16.65
C ASP A 295 -1.55 -16.18 -17.86
N GLN A 296 -0.83 -15.24 -18.48
CA GLN A 296 -0.05 -15.51 -19.69
C GLN A 296 1.44 -15.72 -19.39
N PRO A 297 2.12 -16.65 -20.10
CA PRO A 297 3.57 -16.74 -20.10
C PRO A 297 4.21 -15.40 -20.51
N ILE A 298 5.47 -15.17 -20.11
CA ILE A 298 6.23 -14.01 -20.58
C ILE A 298 6.27 -14.05 -22.10
N ASP A 299 5.68 -13.03 -22.72
CA ASP A 299 5.68 -12.86 -24.17
C ASP A 299 6.85 -11.95 -24.57
N PRO A 300 7.97 -12.50 -25.08
CA PRO A 300 9.15 -11.71 -25.42
C PRO A 300 8.89 -10.68 -26.53
N ASP A 301 7.84 -10.84 -27.32
CA ASP A 301 7.46 -9.93 -28.40
C ASP A 301 6.34 -8.95 -27.98
N GLY A 302 5.85 -9.05 -26.75
CA GLY A 302 4.67 -8.35 -26.27
C GLY A 302 4.86 -6.87 -25.84
N GLY A 303 5.97 -6.26 -26.25
CA GLY A 303 6.26 -4.85 -26.05
C GLY A 303 7.06 -4.54 -24.78
N PHE A 304 7.48 -3.27 -24.66
CA PHE A 304 8.37 -2.80 -23.60
C PHE A 304 7.77 -1.61 -22.86
N GLY A 305 8.14 -1.46 -21.60
CA GLY A 305 7.76 -0.33 -20.78
C GLY A 305 8.82 0.04 -19.77
N GLY A 306 8.61 1.21 -19.16
CA GLY A 306 9.45 1.72 -18.10
C GLY A 306 8.64 2.54 -17.12
N ALA A 307 9.15 2.64 -15.91
CA ALA A 307 8.63 3.52 -14.88
C ALA A 307 9.75 4.22 -14.13
N LEU A 308 9.49 5.46 -13.72
CA LEU A 308 10.35 6.27 -12.89
C LEU A 308 9.48 6.92 -11.82
N ALA A 309 9.81 6.70 -10.55
CA ALA A 309 9.20 7.39 -9.42
C ALA A 309 10.28 8.08 -8.60
N PHE A 310 10.05 9.32 -8.20
CA PHE A 310 10.99 10.08 -7.40
C PHE A 310 10.25 11.05 -6.48
N GLY A 311 10.93 11.49 -5.43
CA GLY A 311 10.36 12.51 -4.57
C GLY A 311 11.23 12.84 -3.37
N TRP A 312 10.73 13.79 -2.60
CA TRP A 312 11.33 14.26 -1.37
C TRP A 312 10.30 14.16 -0.25
N ARG A 313 10.75 13.73 0.92
CA ARG A 313 9.91 13.65 2.11
C ARG A 313 10.64 14.16 3.34
N ASP A 314 9.85 14.60 4.29
CA ASP A 314 10.22 14.98 5.64
C ASP A 314 9.12 14.47 6.59
N LEU A 315 9.31 14.61 7.89
CA LEU A 315 8.35 14.20 8.91
C LEU A 315 6.96 14.83 8.75
N ALA A 316 6.92 16.05 8.19
CA ALA A 316 5.71 16.87 8.06
C ALA A 316 5.05 16.80 6.68
N TRP A 317 5.79 16.41 5.65
CA TRP A 317 5.29 16.48 4.27
C TRP A 317 6.07 15.54 3.34
N GLN A 318 5.45 15.16 2.24
CA GLN A 318 6.07 14.47 1.12
C GLN A 318 5.55 15.07 -0.18
N VAL A 319 6.43 15.14 -1.17
CA VAL A 319 6.07 15.44 -2.56
C VAL A 319 6.84 14.51 -3.47
N GLY A 320 6.21 14.01 -4.50
CA GLY A 320 6.83 13.16 -5.48
C GLY A 320 6.12 13.24 -6.82
N GLY A 321 6.79 12.68 -7.82
CA GLY A 321 6.21 12.47 -9.13
C GLY A 321 6.56 11.10 -9.65
N SER A 322 5.77 10.61 -10.60
CA SER A 322 6.11 9.40 -11.32
C SER A 322 5.66 9.46 -12.77
N VAL A 323 6.38 8.72 -13.61
CA VAL A 323 6.06 8.49 -15.01
C VAL A 323 6.09 6.99 -15.25
N LEU A 324 5.07 6.48 -15.93
CA LEU A 324 4.99 5.10 -16.38
C LEU A 324 4.57 5.09 -17.84
N GLY A 325 5.28 4.37 -18.69
CA GLY A 325 4.91 4.30 -20.10
C GLY A 325 5.37 3.02 -20.75
N GLY A 326 4.73 2.67 -21.86
CA GLY A 326 5.10 1.49 -22.63
C GLY A 326 4.34 1.38 -23.94
N GLN A 327 4.87 0.51 -24.80
CA GLN A 327 4.27 0.11 -26.06
C GLN A 327 3.72 -1.31 -25.92
N ARG A 328 2.57 -1.57 -26.55
CA ARG A 328 2.12 -2.93 -26.84
C ARG A 328 1.60 -3.02 -28.26
N SER A 329 1.92 -4.13 -28.91
CA SER A 329 1.37 -4.52 -30.20
C SER A 329 0.23 -5.50 -29.97
N PHE A 330 -0.91 -5.30 -30.63
CA PHE A 330 -2.03 -6.23 -30.58
C PHE A 330 -2.64 -6.43 -31.96
N GLN A 331 -3.25 -7.60 -32.16
CA GLN A 331 -3.92 -7.93 -33.41
C GLN A 331 -5.29 -7.21 -33.46
N GLY A 332 -5.37 -6.14 -34.26
CA GLY A 332 -6.63 -5.48 -34.62
C GLY A 332 -7.33 -6.16 -35.79
N ALA A 333 -8.55 -5.71 -36.10
CA ALA A 333 -9.34 -6.21 -37.22
C ALA A 333 -8.65 -5.99 -38.59
N ASP A 334 -7.84 -4.93 -38.72
CA ASP A 334 -7.16 -4.53 -39.95
C ASP A 334 -5.65 -4.84 -39.96
N GLY A 335 -5.15 -5.60 -38.98
CA GLY A 335 -3.73 -5.91 -38.81
C GLY A 335 -3.21 -5.60 -37.42
N GLU A 336 -1.90 -5.72 -37.24
CA GLU A 336 -1.23 -5.39 -35.97
C GLU A 336 -1.27 -3.87 -35.73
N VAL A 337 -1.69 -3.46 -34.53
CA VAL A 337 -1.75 -2.07 -34.11
C VAL A 337 -0.80 -1.87 -32.94
N ASP A 338 0.13 -0.92 -33.10
CA ASP A 338 0.98 -0.43 -32.02
C ASP A 338 0.27 0.68 -31.27
N ALA A 339 0.04 0.46 -29.98
CA ALA A 339 -0.47 1.49 -29.09
C ALA A 339 0.56 1.86 -28.03
N TRP A 340 0.62 3.15 -27.75
CA TRP A 340 1.46 3.74 -26.72
C TRP A 340 0.59 4.25 -25.57
N LEU A 341 1.12 4.10 -24.37
CA LEU A 341 0.57 4.69 -23.17
C LEU A 341 1.67 5.44 -22.43
N LEU A 342 1.33 6.62 -21.94
CA LEU A 342 2.14 7.38 -21.00
C LEU A 342 1.26 7.91 -19.87
N ALA A 343 1.63 7.59 -18.64
CA ALA A 343 0.96 7.97 -17.42
C ALA A 343 1.90 8.82 -16.57
N TYR A 344 1.39 9.93 -16.05
CA TYR A 344 2.11 10.87 -15.21
C TYR A 344 1.36 11.05 -13.91
N SER A 345 2.07 11.09 -12.79
CA SER A 345 1.49 11.44 -11.50
C SER A 345 2.31 12.51 -10.78
N LEU A 346 1.62 13.39 -10.07
CA LEU A 346 2.17 14.28 -9.06
C LEU A 346 1.45 13.97 -7.76
N GLN A 347 2.19 13.46 -6.77
CA GLN A 347 1.65 13.03 -5.49
C GLN A 347 2.24 13.81 -4.31
N TRP A 348 1.43 14.01 -3.26
CA TRP A 348 1.87 14.68 -2.05
C TRP A 348 1.16 14.17 -0.81
N ALA A 349 1.81 14.36 0.34
CA ALA A 349 1.26 14.07 1.65
C ALA A 349 1.60 15.19 2.63
N LEU A 350 0.69 15.51 3.54
CA LEU A 350 0.91 16.41 4.66
C LEU A 350 0.57 15.69 5.96
N ASN A 351 1.51 15.69 6.90
CA ASN A 351 1.31 15.20 8.25
C ASN A 351 1.04 16.41 9.17
N LEU A 352 -0.23 16.79 9.27
CA LEU A 352 -0.65 17.98 10.01
C LEU A 352 -0.40 17.86 11.52
N GLU A 353 -0.29 16.64 12.02
CA GLU A 353 0.09 16.34 13.42
C GLU A 353 1.46 16.94 13.78
N VAL A 354 2.33 17.22 12.79
CA VAL A 354 3.61 17.88 13.05
C VAL A 354 3.43 19.30 13.59
N TRP A 355 2.51 20.05 13.01
CA TRP A 355 2.25 21.45 13.39
C TRP A 355 1.15 21.56 14.45
N TRP A 356 0.17 20.65 14.43
CA TRP A 356 -0.93 20.58 15.39
C TRP A 356 -1.00 19.19 16.05
N PRO A 357 -0.21 18.94 17.11
CA PRO A 357 -0.17 17.62 17.77
C PRO A 357 -1.50 17.11 18.32
N ARG A 358 -2.49 18.01 18.52
CA ARG A 358 -3.84 17.65 18.98
C ARG A 358 -4.74 17.15 17.86
N VAL A 359 -4.32 17.30 16.61
CA VAL A 359 -5.09 16.96 15.41
C VAL A 359 -4.25 15.96 14.60
N PRO A 360 -4.31 14.65 14.93
CA PRO A 360 -3.52 13.60 14.27
C PRO A 360 -4.11 13.28 12.89
N LEU A 361 -3.92 14.23 11.98
CA LEU A 361 -4.53 14.28 10.67
C LEU A 361 -3.45 14.21 9.59
N ILE A 362 -3.70 13.36 8.60
CA ILE A 362 -2.88 13.21 7.40
C ILE A 362 -3.73 13.55 6.19
N TYR A 363 -3.17 14.33 5.28
CA TYR A 363 -3.79 14.65 4.01
C TYR A 363 -2.94 14.07 2.88
N LEU A 364 -3.54 13.27 2.02
CA LEU A 364 -2.93 12.73 0.81
C LEU A 364 -3.60 13.36 -0.40
N GLY A 365 -2.82 13.59 -1.45
CA GLY A 365 -3.37 13.94 -2.75
C GLY A 365 -2.51 13.45 -3.91
N GLU A 366 -3.14 13.31 -5.06
CA GLU A 366 -2.50 12.93 -6.31
C GLU A 366 -3.27 13.55 -7.49
N LEU A 367 -2.51 14.07 -8.46
CA LEU A 367 -3.00 14.38 -9.80
C LEU A 367 -2.40 13.39 -10.77
N HIS A 368 -3.21 12.88 -11.67
CA HIS A 368 -2.80 11.88 -12.64
C HIS A 368 -3.28 12.26 -14.04
N ALA A 369 -2.41 12.09 -15.03
CA ALA A 369 -2.70 12.29 -16.44
C ALA A 369 -2.28 11.06 -17.23
N ASN A 370 -3.14 10.58 -18.11
CA ASN A 370 -2.89 9.41 -18.94
C ASN A 370 -3.08 9.80 -20.41
N HIS A 371 -2.07 9.54 -21.22
CA HIS A 371 -2.06 9.79 -22.64
C HIS A 371 -1.96 8.46 -23.35
N ARG A 372 -3.01 8.12 -24.10
CA ARG A 372 -3.05 6.93 -24.95
C ARG A 372 -3.08 7.39 -26.39
N PHE A 373 -2.17 6.87 -27.21
CA PHE A 373 -2.17 7.17 -28.63
C PHE A 373 -1.76 5.96 -29.46
N ASP A 374 -2.42 5.80 -30.59
CA ASP A 374 -2.11 4.84 -31.65
C ASP A 374 -2.33 5.50 -33.02
N ALA A 375 -2.32 4.73 -34.11
CA ALA A 375 -2.48 5.29 -35.45
C ALA A 375 -3.89 5.88 -35.71
N GLN A 376 -4.88 5.58 -34.87
CA GLN A 376 -6.30 5.83 -35.09
C GLN A 376 -6.93 6.69 -33.98
N ASP A 377 -6.40 6.63 -32.75
CA ASP A 377 -6.90 7.36 -31.59
C ASP A 377 -5.79 8.04 -30.78
N ASP A 378 -6.11 9.17 -30.14
CA ASP A 378 -5.20 9.96 -29.31
C ASP A 378 -5.97 10.62 -28.14
N THR A 379 -6.10 9.88 -27.05
CA THR A 379 -6.93 10.25 -25.91
C THR A 379 -6.07 10.67 -24.72
N LEU A 380 -6.30 11.89 -24.23
CA LEU A 380 -5.75 12.39 -22.96
C LEU A 380 -6.86 12.39 -21.90
N GLY A 381 -6.60 11.72 -20.80
CA GLY A 381 -7.45 11.68 -19.63
C GLY A 381 -6.79 12.30 -18.41
N LEU A 382 -7.61 12.76 -17.46
CA LEU A 382 -7.18 13.40 -16.22
C LEU A 382 -7.91 12.78 -15.04
N SER A 383 -7.24 12.67 -13.90
CA SER A 383 -7.86 12.29 -12.63
C SER A 383 -7.17 12.94 -11.44
N ALA A 384 -7.91 13.05 -10.35
CA ALA A 384 -7.45 13.60 -9.08
C ALA A 384 -7.95 12.73 -7.92
N PHE A 385 -7.12 12.58 -6.91
CA PHE A 385 -7.42 11.89 -5.67
C PHE A 385 -7.04 12.77 -4.48
N HIS A 386 -7.90 12.79 -3.48
CA HIS A 386 -7.70 13.47 -2.21
C HIS A 386 -8.23 12.60 -1.07
N GLU A 387 -7.45 12.45 0.00
CA GLU A 387 -7.90 11.73 1.20
C GLU A 387 -7.42 12.43 2.46
N LEU A 388 -8.32 12.55 3.42
CA LEU A 388 -8.08 13.03 4.76
C LEU A 388 -8.20 11.85 5.73
N SER A 389 -7.14 11.56 6.48
CA SER A 389 -7.09 10.47 7.45
C SER A 389 -6.91 11.02 8.85
N TRP A 390 -7.89 10.81 9.73
CA TRP A 390 -7.89 11.28 11.11
C TRP A 390 -7.87 10.10 12.09
N LEU A 391 -6.83 10.03 12.92
CA LEU A 391 -6.74 9.06 14.01
C LEU A 391 -7.52 9.59 15.25
N PHE A 392 -8.76 9.15 15.44
CA PHE A 392 -9.57 9.57 16.60
C PHE A 392 -9.00 9.06 17.92
N THR A 393 -8.55 7.82 17.93
CA THR A 393 -7.87 7.19 19.05
C THR A 393 -7.08 6.04 18.46
N GLN A 394 -6.09 5.53 19.19
CA GLN A 394 -5.39 4.33 18.81
C GLN A 394 -6.38 3.25 18.34
N GLY A 395 -6.14 2.72 17.14
CA GLY A 395 -6.95 1.71 16.47
C GLY A 395 -8.31 2.11 15.93
N LEU A 396 -8.66 3.40 15.95
CA LEU A 396 -9.85 3.91 15.26
C LEU A 396 -9.48 5.11 14.37
N VAL A 397 -9.68 4.95 13.06
CA VAL A 397 -9.32 5.96 12.05
C VAL A 397 -10.54 6.30 11.20
N ALA A 398 -10.90 7.58 11.12
CA ALA A 398 -11.78 8.06 10.04
C ALA A 398 -10.96 8.39 8.81
N ARG A 399 -11.54 8.13 7.64
CA ARG A 399 -11.06 8.67 6.38
C ARG A 399 -12.20 9.32 5.63
N ALA A 400 -11.92 10.43 4.99
CA ALA A 400 -12.81 11.08 4.06
C ALA A 400 -12.04 11.31 2.78
N GLY A 401 -12.57 10.88 1.64
CA GLY A 401 -11.87 11.01 0.38
C GLY A 401 -12.78 11.44 -0.76
N TYR A 402 -12.14 12.02 -1.77
CA TYR A 402 -12.77 12.52 -2.97
C TYR A 402 -11.90 12.17 -4.17
N THR A 403 -12.52 11.63 -5.21
CA THR A 403 -11.88 11.34 -6.48
C THR A 403 -12.67 11.96 -7.63
N TRP A 404 -11.94 12.52 -8.58
CA TRP A 404 -12.48 13.10 -9.81
C TRP A 404 -11.76 12.51 -11.02
N ALA A 405 -12.47 12.34 -12.12
CA ALA A 405 -11.87 12.00 -13.40
C ALA A 405 -12.62 12.63 -14.56
N ASP A 406 -11.83 13.00 -15.56
CA ASP A 406 -12.24 13.31 -16.93
C ASP A 406 -11.62 12.21 -17.82
N PRO A 407 -12.41 11.18 -18.18
CA PRO A 407 -11.95 10.04 -18.99
C PRO A 407 -11.26 10.47 -20.27
N SER A 408 -11.77 11.50 -20.94
CA SER A 408 -11.20 12.04 -22.17
C SER A 408 -11.52 13.52 -22.31
N THR A 409 -10.47 14.33 -22.30
CA THR A 409 -10.53 15.78 -22.54
C THR A 409 -11.14 16.18 -23.90
N ARG A 410 -11.46 15.22 -24.78
CA ARG A 410 -12.19 15.43 -26.03
C ARG A 410 -13.70 15.58 -25.84
N PHE A 411 -14.27 15.04 -24.76
CA PHE A 411 -15.70 15.08 -24.49
C PHE A 411 -15.98 16.02 -23.30
N ALA A 412 -16.93 16.95 -23.46
CA ALA A 412 -17.18 17.97 -22.44
C ALA A 412 -18.02 17.48 -21.24
N TYR A 413 -18.61 16.27 -21.31
CA TYR A 413 -19.61 15.78 -20.35
C TYR A 413 -19.48 14.29 -20.06
N ASP A 414 -18.27 13.82 -19.75
CA ASP A 414 -18.02 12.45 -19.27
C ASP A 414 -17.33 12.39 -17.90
N THR A 415 -17.32 13.53 -17.20
CA THR A 415 -16.68 13.65 -15.88
C THR A 415 -17.36 12.77 -14.83
N ARG A 416 -16.54 12.15 -14.00
CA ARG A 416 -16.94 11.25 -12.93
C ARG A 416 -16.41 11.75 -11.60
N HIS A 417 -17.22 11.58 -10.59
CA HIS A 417 -16.93 12.02 -9.24
C HIS A 417 -17.30 10.92 -8.26
N ARG A 418 -16.56 10.88 -7.16
CA ARG A 418 -16.88 10.00 -6.05
C ARG A 418 -16.37 10.60 -4.75
N ALA A 419 -17.24 10.62 -3.75
CA ALA A 419 -16.89 10.94 -2.38
C ALA A 419 -17.08 9.70 -1.51
N HIS A 420 -16.24 9.53 -0.49
CA HIS A 420 -16.40 8.42 0.46
C HIS A 420 -16.08 8.84 1.88
N LEU A 421 -16.73 8.16 2.82
CA LEU A 421 -16.43 8.22 4.25
C LEU A 421 -16.16 6.80 4.73
N GLU A 422 -15.06 6.64 5.47
CA GLU A 422 -14.59 5.36 5.95
C GLU A 422 -14.28 5.41 7.44
N LEU A 423 -14.63 4.35 8.15
CA LEU A 423 -14.19 4.06 9.50
C LEU A 423 -13.40 2.75 9.49
N ALA A 424 -12.11 2.84 9.79
CA ALA A 424 -11.22 1.70 9.94
C ALA A 424 -10.94 1.45 11.43
N PHE A 425 -11.13 0.20 11.84
CA PHE A 425 -11.05 -0.27 13.22
C PHE A 425 -10.08 -1.44 13.34
N TYR A 426 -9.17 -1.36 14.29
CA TYR A 426 -8.10 -2.35 14.53
C TYR A 426 -8.28 -2.94 15.95
N PRO A 427 -9.16 -3.93 16.13
CA PRO A 427 -9.49 -4.46 17.47
C PRO A 427 -8.29 -5.09 18.18
N ILE A 428 -7.52 -5.89 17.43
CA ILE A 428 -6.38 -6.67 17.90
C ILE A 428 -5.25 -6.59 16.86
N GLU A 429 -4.08 -7.10 17.20
CA GLU A 429 -2.98 -7.25 16.24
C GLU A 429 -3.48 -8.05 15.02
N PHE A 430 -2.98 -7.74 13.83
CA PHE A 430 -3.24 -8.56 12.63
C PHE A 430 -4.69 -8.57 12.13
N LEU A 431 -5.57 -7.73 12.67
CA LEU A 431 -6.96 -7.63 12.26
C LEU A 431 -7.40 -6.18 12.01
N GLU A 432 -8.03 -5.95 10.87
CA GLU A 432 -8.61 -4.69 10.43
C GLU A 432 -10.06 -4.92 9.99
N VAL A 433 -10.95 -4.02 10.41
CA VAL A 433 -12.36 -3.97 9.99
C VAL A 433 -12.62 -2.59 9.41
N ILE A 434 -13.18 -2.54 8.21
CA ILE A 434 -13.49 -1.28 7.51
C ILE A 434 -14.98 -1.22 7.25
N VAL A 435 -15.57 -0.07 7.53
CA VAL A 435 -16.92 0.31 7.08
C VAL A 435 -16.78 1.55 6.22
N GLN A 436 -17.27 1.49 4.99
CA GLN A 436 -17.14 2.59 4.04
C GLN A 436 -18.47 2.84 3.32
N GLY A 437 -18.91 4.09 3.31
CA GLY A 437 -19.97 4.57 2.44
C GLY A 437 -19.38 5.38 1.29
N ARG A 438 -19.85 5.15 0.07
CA ARG A 438 -19.41 5.85 -1.14
C ARG A 438 -20.63 6.42 -1.86
N HIS A 439 -20.46 7.63 -2.36
CA HIS A 439 -21.42 8.29 -3.23
C HIS A 439 -20.74 8.62 -4.55
N HIS A 440 -21.33 8.16 -5.65
CA HIS A 440 -20.84 8.37 -7.01
C HIS A 440 -21.78 9.29 -7.74
N TRP A 441 -21.24 10.18 -8.58
CA TRP A 441 -22.04 10.94 -9.53
C TRP A 441 -21.25 11.22 -10.81
N ALA A 442 -21.94 11.31 -11.93
CA ALA A 442 -21.36 11.66 -13.22
C ALA A 442 -22.24 12.66 -13.96
N HIS A 443 -21.60 13.59 -14.66
CA HIS A 443 -22.28 14.51 -15.56
C HIS A 443 -22.32 13.89 -16.95
N THR A 444 -23.50 13.87 -17.58
CA THR A 444 -23.68 13.42 -18.97
C THR A 444 -24.37 14.51 -19.79
N ASP A 445 -24.19 14.50 -21.12
CA ASP A 445 -24.65 15.52 -22.08
C ASP A 445 -26.17 15.83 -22.00
N ASP A 446 -26.98 14.92 -21.44
CA ASP A 446 -28.44 15.02 -21.43
C ASP A 446 -29.04 15.00 -20.02
N ARG A 447 -29.02 16.12 -19.26
CA ARG A 447 -29.86 16.40 -18.05
C ARG A 447 -30.00 15.31 -16.96
N PHE A 448 -29.28 14.19 -17.03
CA PHE A 448 -29.36 13.05 -16.13
C PHE A 448 -28.05 12.97 -15.36
N GLU A 449 -28.12 13.33 -14.08
CA GLU A 449 -27.11 12.99 -13.10
C GLU A 449 -27.25 11.50 -12.81
N LEU A 450 -26.26 10.71 -13.22
CA LEU A 450 -26.17 9.31 -12.81
C LEU A 450 -25.51 9.31 -11.44
N ALA A 451 -26.30 9.07 -10.39
CA ALA A 451 -25.81 8.94 -9.03
C ALA A 451 -26.02 7.51 -8.51
N GLY A 452 -25.20 7.10 -7.56
CA GLY A 452 -25.35 5.81 -6.90
C GLY A 452 -24.60 5.73 -5.58
N ASP A 453 -25.24 5.08 -4.62
CA ASP A 453 -24.66 4.83 -3.29
C ASP A 453 -24.18 3.38 -3.13
N GLU A 454 -23.00 3.22 -2.54
CA GLU A 454 -22.40 1.93 -2.21
C GLU A 454 -22.04 1.88 -0.71
N LEU A 455 -22.42 0.79 -0.05
CA LEU A 455 -21.94 0.43 1.28
C LEU A 455 -20.99 -0.76 1.18
N LEU A 456 -19.79 -0.58 1.72
CA LEU A 456 -18.72 -1.58 1.74
C LEU A 456 -18.34 -1.90 3.18
N LEU A 457 -18.30 -3.19 3.50
CA LEU A 457 -17.73 -3.72 4.74
C LEU A 457 -16.55 -4.60 4.38
N GLN A 458 -15.37 -4.39 4.97
CA GLN A 458 -14.21 -5.25 4.77
C GLN A 458 -13.71 -5.81 6.09
N LEU A 459 -13.29 -7.05 6.05
CA LEU A 459 -12.51 -7.72 7.09
C LEU A 459 -11.15 -8.08 6.50
N HIS A 460 -10.06 -7.67 7.13
CA HIS A 460 -8.71 -7.91 6.66
C HIS A 460 -7.87 -8.50 7.79
N ALA A 461 -7.42 -9.74 7.60
CA ALA A 461 -6.56 -10.46 8.53
C ALA A 461 -5.21 -10.74 7.85
N TYR A 462 -4.10 -10.49 8.53
CA TYR A 462 -2.80 -10.49 7.87
C TYR A 462 -1.65 -10.71 8.85
N TYR A 463 -0.65 -11.50 8.47
CA TYR A 463 0.55 -11.79 9.27
C TYR A 463 1.81 -11.63 8.41
#